data_AF-A0A4V3MR55-F1
#
_entry.id   AF-A0A4V3MR55-F1
#
_cell.length_a   1.000
_cell.length_b   1.000
_cell.length_c   1.000
_cell.angle_alpha   90.00
_cell.angle_beta   90.00
_cell.angle_gamma   90.00
#
_symmetry.space_group_name_H-M   'P 1'
#
loop_
_entity.id
_entity.type
_entity.pdbx_description
1 polymer ?
#
loop_
_entity_poly.entity_id
_entity_poly.type
_entity_poly.pdbx_seq_one_letter_code
_entity_poly.pdbx_strand_id
1 'polypeptide(L)' 'DFPTKAAAILAAGVDLVLHCNGVFEEMSGIASRTTALAGKSLARAERALTYIKNRDVADESAIRAEFATYFEAVA' A
#
# COMPACT_ATOMS: atom_id res chain seq x y z
N ASP A 1 2.81 12.56 15.48
CA ASP A 1 3.95 12.22 14.59
C ASP A 1 3.69 10.86 13.93
N PHE A 2 4.51 10.48 12.95
CA PHE A 2 4.40 9.21 12.24
C PHE A 2 4.56 7.96 13.12
N PRO A 3 5.58 7.87 14.00
CA PRO A 3 5.68 6.79 14.99
C PRO A 3 4.39 6.59 15.80
N THR A 4 3.85 7.66 16.40
CA THR A 4 2.64 7.59 17.22
C THR A 4 1.44 7.12 16.41
N LYS A 5 1.27 7.61 15.17
CA LYS A 5 0.20 7.17 14.26
C LYS A 5 0.33 5.69 13.91
N ALA A 6 1.53 5.21 13.57
CA ALA A 6 1.76 3.81 13.24
C ALA A 6 1.40 2.87 14.41
N ALA A 7 1.82 3.23 15.63
CA ALA A 7 1.46 2.46 16.82
C ALA A 7 -0.06 2.43 17.07
N ALA A 8 -0.75 3.57 16.89
CA ALA A 8 -2.20 3.65 17.07
C ALA A 8 -2.98 2.83 16.03
N ILE A 9 -2.53 2.83 14.77
CA ILE A 9 -3.13 2.03 13.68
C ILE A 9 -3.05 0.54 14.01
N LEU A 10 -1.89 0.06 14.46
CA LEU A 10 -1.70 -1.34 14.84
C LEU A 10 -2.52 -1.71 16.09
N ALA A 11 -2.57 -0.82 17.09
CA ALA A 11 -3.39 -1.01 18.29
C ALA A 11 -4.89 -1.09 17.97
N ALA A 12 -5.35 -0.43 16.89
CA ALA A 12 -6.71 -0.53 16.39
C ALA A 12 -7.02 -1.86 15.66
N GLY A 13 -6.03 -2.75 15.50
CA GLY A 13 -6.20 -4.07 14.88
C GLY A 13 -6.03 -4.07 13.35
N VAL A 14 -5.48 -3.00 12.77
CA VAL A 14 -5.14 -2.94 11.34
C VAL A 14 -3.88 -3.80 11.07
N ASP A 15 -3.88 -4.55 9.97
CA ASP A 15 -2.78 -5.48 9.64
C ASP A 15 -1.54 -4.78 9.03
N LEU A 16 -1.73 -3.69 8.27
CA LEU A 16 -0.67 -3.00 7.50
C LEU A 16 -0.74 -1.48 7.68
N VAL A 17 0.42 -0.83 7.76
CA VAL A 17 0.56 0.64 7.75
C VAL A 17 1.15 1.05 6.40
N LEU A 18 0.47 1.94 5.67
CA LEU A 18 0.92 2.43 4.36
C LEU A 18 1.36 3.89 4.44
N HIS A 19 2.41 4.22 3.68
CA HIS A 19 2.95 5.57 3.57
C HIS A 19 3.34 5.86 2.12
N CYS A 20 2.61 6.78 1.49
CA CYS A 20 2.76 7.06 0.06
C CYS A 20 3.57 8.34 -0.23
N ASN A 21 3.89 9.14 0.80
CA ASN A 21 4.45 10.48 0.64
C ASN A 21 5.94 10.48 0.21
N GLY A 22 6.64 9.35 0.39
CA GLY A 22 8.03 9.20 -0.05
C GLY A 22 9.09 9.89 0.82
N VAL A 23 8.71 10.50 1.94
CA VAL A 23 9.66 11.15 2.88
C VAL A 23 10.29 10.09 3.79
N PHE A 24 11.61 9.95 3.73
CA PHE A 24 12.33 8.87 4.40
C PHE A 24 12.24 8.95 5.93
N GLU A 25 12.29 10.15 6.50
CA GLU A 25 12.19 10.38 7.94
C GLU A 25 10.83 9.94 8.48
N GLU A 26 9.76 10.20 7.73
CA GLU A 26 8.41 9.73 8.04
C GLU A 26 8.34 8.20 8.01
N MET A 27 8.91 7.58 6.96
CA MET A 27 8.97 6.14 6.79
C MET A 27 9.76 5.45 7.91
N SER A 28 10.93 5.98 8.26
CA SER A 28 11.77 5.49 9.37
C SER A 28 11.01 5.57 10.69
N GLY A 29 10.28 6.66 10.92
CA GLY A 29 9.40 6.83 12.07
C GLY A 29 8.31 5.76 12.15
N ILE A 30 7.64 5.46 11.03
CA ILE A 30 6.65 4.37 10.95
C ILE A 30 7.32 3.03 11.27
N ALA A 31 8.42 2.70 10.58
CA ALA A 31 9.13 1.44 10.71
C ALA A 31 9.55 1.15 12.16
N SER A 32 9.95 2.18 12.91
CA SER A 32 10.34 2.06 14.32
C SER A 32 9.23 1.57 15.25
N ARG A 33 7.96 1.64 14.84
CA ARG A 33 6.78 1.25 15.63
C ARG A 33 5.98 0.11 15.02
N THR A 34 6.31 -0.31 13.80
CA THR A 34 5.65 -1.45 13.16
C THR A 34 6.17 -2.78 13.70
N THR A 35 5.31 -3.80 13.65
CA THR A 35 5.66 -5.18 13.96
C THR A 35 5.63 -6.04 12.71
N ALA A 36 6.39 -7.13 12.70
CA ALA A 36 6.30 -8.12 11.63
C ALA A 36 4.90 -8.77 11.60
N LEU A 37 4.41 -9.11 10.42
CA LEU A 37 3.17 -9.86 10.25
C LEU A 37 3.31 -11.24 10.89
N ALA A 38 2.30 -11.64 11.67
CA ALA A 38 2.27 -12.93 12.35
C ALA A 38 0.83 -13.43 12.54
N GLY A 39 0.65 -14.75 12.63
CA GLY A 39 -0.66 -15.36 12.85
C GLY A 39 -1.69 -14.96 11.77
N LYS A 40 -2.83 -14.40 12.19
CA LYS A 40 -3.93 -14.06 11.28
C LYS A 40 -3.57 -12.95 10.28
N SER A 41 -2.74 -11.97 10.68
CA SER A 41 -2.35 -10.88 9.78
C SER A 41 -1.44 -11.39 8.66
N LEU A 42 -0.49 -12.27 9.00
CA LEU A 42 0.35 -12.97 8.02
C LEU A 42 -0.49 -13.84 7.07
N ALA A 43 -1.41 -14.66 7.61
CA ALA A 43 -2.27 -15.50 6.77
C ALA A 43 -3.14 -14.68 5.79
N ARG A 44 -3.61 -13.49 6.19
CA ARG A 44 -4.32 -12.56 5.29
C ARG A 44 -3.41 -12.02 4.19
N ALA A 45 -2.17 -11.64 4.54
CA ALA A 45 -1.20 -11.14 3.58
C ALA A 45 -0.78 -12.22 2.58
N GLU A 46 -0.48 -13.44 3.05
CA GLU A 46 -0.16 -14.58 2.19
C GLU A 46 -1.32 -14.90 1.24
N ARG A 47 -2.57 -14.91 1.74
CA ARG A 47 -3.74 -15.06 0.90
C ARG A 47 -3.85 -13.95 -0.14
N ALA A 48 -3.61 -12.69 0.23
CA ALA A 48 -3.64 -11.57 -0.70
C ALA A 48 -2.60 -11.75 -1.83
N LEU A 49 -1.40 -12.23 -1.50
CA LEU A 49 -0.37 -12.53 -2.49
C LEU A 49 -0.79 -13.62 -3.49
N THR A 50 -1.66 -14.57 -3.10
CA THR A 50 -2.17 -15.58 -4.05
C THR A 50 -3.03 -15.00 -5.18
N TYR A 51 -3.57 -13.79 -5.02
CA TYR A 51 -4.32 -13.09 -6.07
C TYR A 51 -3.40 -12.41 -7.09
N ILE A 52 -2.11 -12.23 -6.77
CA ILE A 52 -1.11 -11.77 -7.72
C ILE A 52 -0.84 -12.94 -8.67
N LYS A 53 -1.46 -12.88 -9.85
CA LYS A 53 -1.27 -13.84 -10.94
C LYS A 53 -0.22 -13.29 -11.92
N ASN A 54 -0.25 -13.81 -13.14
CA ASN A 54 0.58 -13.27 -14.20
C ASN A 54 0.25 -11.79 -14.40
N ARG A 55 1.28 -10.96 -14.34
CA ARG A 55 1.19 -9.59 -14.83
C ARG A 55 0.71 -9.65 -16.28
N ASP A 56 -0.20 -8.76 -16.64
CA ASP A 56 -0.54 -8.59 -18.05
C ASP A 56 0.69 -8.08 -18.82
N VAL A 57 0.58 -8.12 -20.14
CA VAL A 57 1.61 -7.61 -21.05
C VAL A 57 1.32 -6.16 -21.46
N ALA A 58 0.46 -5.47 -20.72
CA ALA A 58 -0.01 -4.16 -21.11
C ALA A 58 1.07 -3.09 -20.84
N ASP A 59 1.18 -2.15 -21.75
CA ASP A 59 2.05 -1.00 -21.58
C ASP A 59 1.36 0.03 -20.67
N GLU A 60 1.92 0.24 -19.48
CA GLU A 60 1.39 1.19 -18.50
C GLU A 60 1.25 2.59 -19.08
N SER A 61 2.20 3.04 -19.91
CA SER A 61 2.16 4.37 -20.51
C SER A 61 0.99 4.50 -21.49
N ALA A 62 0.71 3.46 -22.27
CA ALA A 62 -0.41 3.43 -23.20
C ALA A 62 -1.76 3.43 -22.46
N ILE A 63 -1.92 2.61 -21.41
CA ILE A 63 -3.16 2.57 -20.62
C ILE A 63 -3.41 3.90 -19.91
N ARG A 64 -2.37 4.55 -19.36
CA ARG A 64 -2.51 5.86 -18.73
C ARG A 64 -2.92 6.94 -19.73
N ALA A 65 -2.37 6.90 -20.94
CA ALA A 65 -2.76 7.82 -22.01
C ALA A 65 -4.22 7.61 -22.42
N GLU A 66 -4.66 6.36 -22.62
CA GLU A 66 -6.06 6.02 -22.89
C GLU A 66 -6.99 6.55 -21.79
N PHE A 67 -6.68 6.26 -20.52
CA PHE A 67 -7.46 6.72 -19.37
C PHE A 67 -7.56 8.25 -19.30
N ALA A 68 -6.48 8.97 -19.59
CA ALA A 68 -6.47 10.43 -19.59
C ALA A 68 -7.49 11.00 -20.59
N THR A 69 -7.65 10.38 -21.78
CA THR A 69 -8.65 10.82 -22.76
C THR A 69 -10.09 10.74 -22.22
N TYR A 70 -10.39 9.76 -21.38
CA TYR A 70 -11.72 9.65 -20.74
C TYR A 70 -11.93 10.73 -19.68
N PHE A 71 -10.88 11.11 -18.95
CA PHE A 71 -10.97 12.17 -17.95
C PHE A 71 -11.09 13.56 -18.59
N GLU A 72 -10.34 13.81 -19.66
CA GLU A 72 -10.47 15.04 -20.46
C GLU A 72 -11.86 15.18 -21.10
N ALA A 73 -12.47 14.07 -21.51
CA ALA A 73 -13.82 14.08 -22.08
C ALA A 73 -14.95 14.41 -21.06
N VAL A 74 -14.65 14.37 -19.75
CA VAL A 74 -15.61 14.61 -18.66
C VAL A 74 -15.31 15.91 -17.89
N ALA A 75 -14.16 16.55 -18.15
CA ALA A 75 -13.75 17.84 -17.57
C ALA A 75 -14.26 19.03 -18.39
#